data_AF-A0A0G4E589-F1
#
_entry.id   AF-A0A0G4E589-F1
#
_cell.length_a   1.000
_cell.length_b   1.000
_cell.length_c   1.000
_cell.angle_alpha   90.00
_cell.angle_beta   90.00
_cell.angle_gamma   90.00
#
_symmetry.space_group_name_H-M   'P 1'
#
loop_
_entity.id
_entity.type
_entity.pdbx_description
1 polymer ?
#
loop_
_entity_poly.entity_id
_entity_poly.type
_entity_poly.pdbx_seq_one_letter_code
_entity_poly.pdbx_strand_id
1 'polypeptide(L)'
;MAAQQAKRKLTIQPTEKDNLQLQQRLAAINKDRFNGKLTVTARWDYPSAVEPRDPSEELKLLPPEEQSRVAKAMQAYAEKDFKLAKELLLPFCHYELRHIKGLFTSAMRHLKEPIWFSTSQTIWKPDADAVSPAVASIEIKNEVEQILVHPALSSIGHKAPLYVLDYVLFHEGLHKILDTSPYNPHPLLFRRLEATAFRRDAAVTWIRKHRFSTIEDLV
;
A
#
# COMPACT_ATOMS: atom_id res chain seq x y z
N MET A 1 -13.95 36.12 -12.84
CA MET A 1 -13.05 35.65 -11.76
C MET A 1 -13.64 34.40 -11.16
N ALA A 2 -13.18 33.22 -11.59
CA ALA A 2 -13.60 31.95 -11.02
C ALA A 2 -12.43 31.41 -10.18
N ALA A 3 -12.73 31.11 -8.93
CA ALA A 3 -11.77 30.90 -7.87
C ALA A 3 -10.74 29.81 -8.21
N GLN A 4 -9.48 30.23 -8.16
CA GLN A 4 -8.30 29.41 -7.92
C GLN A 4 -8.47 28.69 -6.57
N GLN A 5 -9.39 27.73 -6.46
CA GLN A 5 -9.47 26.85 -5.29
C GLN A 5 -8.35 25.82 -5.38
N ALA A 6 -7.18 26.30 -4.92
CA ALA A 6 -6.07 25.58 -4.34
C ALA A 6 -5.95 24.08 -4.69
N LYS A 7 -5.09 23.78 -5.68
CA LYS A 7 -4.30 22.53 -5.67
C LYS A 7 -3.39 22.52 -4.45
N ARG A 8 -3.94 22.26 -3.26
CA ARG A 8 -3.13 21.92 -2.08
C ARG A 8 -2.77 20.45 -2.20
N LYS A 9 -1.49 20.16 -2.46
CA LYS A 9 -0.93 18.86 -2.06
C LYS A 9 -1.12 18.77 -0.55
N LEU A 10 -2.04 17.92 -0.08
CA LEU A 10 -2.10 17.53 1.33
C LEU A 10 -0.92 16.58 1.58
N THR A 11 0.29 17.13 1.54
CA THR A 11 1.45 16.44 2.09
C THR A 11 1.29 16.51 3.59
N ILE A 12 0.75 15.45 4.19
CA ILE A 12 0.74 15.31 5.63
C ILE A 12 2.20 15.19 6.03
N GLN A 13 2.71 16.18 6.75
CA GLN A 13 4.05 16.15 7.31
C GLN A 13 3.95 15.84 8.80
N PRO A 14 4.34 14.62 9.22
CA PRO A 14 4.36 14.25 10.63
C PRO A 14 5.35 15.12 11.41
N THR A 15 5.02 15.36 12.67
CA THR A 15 5.82 16.21 13.55
C THR A 15 7.08 15.47 14.04
N GLU A 16 8.04 16.20 14.62
CA GLU A 16 9.17 15.58 15.32
C GLU A 16 8.72 14.63 16.44
N LYS A 17 7.61 14.95 17.10
CA LYS A 17 6.99 14.06 18.10
C LYS A 17 6.50 12.76 17.47
N ASP A 18 5.87 12.83 16.29
CA ASP A 18 5.45 11.63 15.55
C ASP A 18 6.67 10.80 15.10
N ASN A 19 7.77 11.45 14.68
CA ASN A 19 9.02 10.78 14.34
C ASN A 19 9.60 10.03 15.54
N LEU A 20 9.73 10.71 16.68
CA LEU A 20 10.27 10.12 17.91
C LEU A 20 9.39 8.96 18.39
N GLN A 21 8.08 9.14 18.36
CA GLN A 21 7.12 8.10 18.72
C GLN A 21 7.28 6.88 17.82
N LEU A 22 7.36 7.05 16.49
CA LEU A 22 7.54 5.96 15.54
C LEU A 22 8.81 5.15 15.85
N GLN A 23 9.95 5.82 16.09
CA GLN A 23 11.20 5.14 16.45
C GLN A 23 11.09 4.40 17.78
N GLN A 24 10.48 5.01 18.80
CA GLN A 24 10.31 4.39 20.11
C GLN A 24 9.42 3.15 20.04
N ARG A 25 8.33 3.18 19.26
CA ARG A 25 7.47 2.00 19.07
C ARG A 25 8.24 0.88 18.37
N LEU A 26 8.95 1.18 17.29
CA LEU A 26 9.75 0.18 16.58
C LEU A 26 10.82 -0.45 17.48
N ALA A 27 11.54 0.37 18.26
CA ALA A 27 12.55 -0.12 19.19
C ALA A 27 11.97 -1.05 20.26
N ALA A 28 10.81 -0.71 20.83
CA ALA A 28 10.11 -1.55 21.80
C ALA A 28 9.68 -2.88 21.18
N ILE A 29 9.09 -2.86 19.99
CA ILE A 29 8.68 -4.08 19.26
C ILE A 29 9.90 -4.94 18.92
N ASN A 30 10.99 -4.34 18.44
CA ASN A 30 12.21 -5.07 18.13
C ASN A 30 12.76 -5.79 19.36
N LYS A 31 12.79 -5.11 20.50
CA LYS A 31 13.21 -5.71 21.77
C LYS A 31 12.29 -6.86 22.17
N ASP A 32 10.98 -6.63 22.21
CA ASP A 32 10.04 -7.55 22.85
C ASP A 32 9.60 -8.72 21.94
N ARG A 33 9.60 -8.52 20.62
CA ARG A 33 9.08 -9.48 19.64
C ARG A 33 10.16 -10.10 18.75
N PHE A 34 11.24 -9.37 18.50
CA PHE A 34 12.29 -9.81 17.57
C PHE A 34 13.65 -10.01 18.25
N ASN A 35 13.72 -9.87 19.59
CA ASN A 35 14.94 -10.01 20.39
C ASN A 35 16.12 -9.16 19.85
N GLY A 36 15.82 -7.94 19.38
CA GLY A 36 16.80 -7.01 18.83
C GLY A 36 17.33 -7.36 17.44
N LYS A 37 16.76 -8.35 16.75
CA LYS A 37 17.25 -8.82 15.44
C LYS A 37 16.81 -7.96 14.25
N LEU A 38 15.81 -7.10 14.42
CA LEU A 38 15.34 -6.25 13.34
C LEU A 38 16.34 -5.11 13.10
N THR A 39 16.93 -5.06 11.90
CA THR A 39 17.97 -4.08 11.52
C THR A 39 17.44 -2.89 10.74
N VAL A 40 16.19 -2.95 10.29
CA VAL A 40 15.54 -1.86 9.53
C VAL A 40 15.05 -0.75 10.44
N THR A 41 15.00 0.46 9.90
CA THR A 41 14.40 1.63 10.55
C THR A 41 13.02 1.92 9.96
N ALA A 42 12.15 2.57 10.73
CA ALA A 42 10.87 3.05 10.21
C ALA A 42 10.95 4.55 9.91
N ARG A 43 10.18 5.03 8.92
CA ARG A 43 9.99 6.45 8.68
C ARG A 43 8.61 6.72 8.10
N TRP A 44 8.16 7.96 8.24
CA TRP A 44 6.96 8.40 7.57
C TRP A 44 7.25 8.70 6.10
N ASP A 45 6.62 7.93 5.22
CA ASP A 45 6.61 8.16 3.78
C ASP A 45 5.46 7.34 3.19
N TYR A 46 5.05 7.62 1.97
CA TYR A 46 3.93 6.93 1.34
C TYR A 46 4.36 5.53 0.87
N PRO A 47 3.78 4.45 1.42
CA PRO A 47 4.07 3.09 0.97
C PRO A 47 3.67 2.92 -0.50
N SER A 48 4.54 2.28 -1.26
CA SER A 48 4.30 1.91 -2.66
C SER A 48 3.82 0.47 -2.80
N ALA A 49 3.72 -0.31 -1.73
CA ALA A 49 3.06 -1.60 -1.80
C ALA A 49 1.55 -1.41 -1.97
N VAL A 50 1.01 -1.91 -3.07
CA VAL A 50 -0.39 -2.31 -3.19
C VAL A 50 -0.41 -3.49 -4.15
N GLU A 51 -1.14 -4.55 -3.80
CA GLU A 51 -1.21 -5.77 -4.59
C GLU A 51 -2.37 -5.64 -5.61
N PRO A 52 -2.10 -5.45 -6.91
CA PRO A 52 -3.14 -5.59 -7.92
C PRO A 52 -3.54 -7.07 -7.99
N ARG A 53 -4.85 -7.35 -7.92
CA ARG A 53 -5.38 -8.69 -8.23
C ARG A 53 -5.18 -9.00 -9.71
N ASP A 54 -5.01 -10.28 -10.04
CA ASP A 54 -4.79 -10.75 -11.42
C ASP A 54 -6.01 -10.42 -12.33
N PRO A 55 -5.83 -9.65 -13.41
CA PRO A 55 -6.92 -9.31 -14.32
C PRO A 55 -7.36 -10.45 -15.27
N SER A 56 -6.72 -11.62 -15.23
CA SER A 56 -6.94 -12.73 -16.17
C SER A 56 -8.41 -13.17 -16.34
N GLU A 57 -9.23 -13.07 -15.29
CA GLU A 57 -10.67 -13.35 -15.39
C GLU A 57 -11.47 -12.23 -16.08
N GLU A 58 -11.07 -10.97 -15.92
CA GLU A 58 -11.71 -9.82 -16.58
C GLU A 58 -11.32 -9.68 -18.05
N LEU A 59 -10.14 -10.21 -18.44
CA LEU A 59 -9.76 -10.31 -19.86
C LEU A 59 -10.84 -11.03 -20.67
N LYS A 60 -11.46 -12.08 -20.12
CA LYS A 60 -12.49 -12.87 -20.83
C LYS A 60 -13.76 -12.06 -21.13
N LEU A 61 -13.97 -10.93 -20.46
CA LEU A 61 -15.12 -10.03 -20.63
C LEU A 61 -14.92 -9.02 -21.77
N LEU A 62 -13.69 -8.90 -22.29
CA LEU A 62 -13.34 -7.93 -23.32
C LEU A 62 -13.41 -8.54 -24.73
N PRO A 63 -13.64 -7.73 -25.77
CA PRO A 63 -13.41 -8.13 -27.16
C PRO A 63 -11.95 -8.58 -27.39
N PRO A 64 -11.68 -9.49 -28.35
CA PRO A 64 -10.33 -10.03 -28.61
C PRO A 64 -9.24 -8.98 -28.84
N GLU A 65 -9.58 -7.85 -29.48
CA GLU A 65 -8.65 -6.74 -29.72
C GLU A 65 -8.24 -6.03 -28.42
N GLU A 66 -9.19 -5.87 -27.50
CA GLU A 66 -8.96 -5.27 -26.19
C GLU A 66 -8.25 -6.24 -25.24
N GLN A 67 -8.54 -7.55 -25.33
CA GLN A 67 -7.80 -8.60 -24.63
C GLN A 67 -6.30 -8.56 -24.96
N SER A 68 -5.96 -8.47 -26.25
CA SER A 68 -4.58 -8.37 -26.70
C SER A 68 -3.88 -7.14 -26.12
N ARG A 69 -4.61 -6.02 -25.98
CA ARG A 69 -4.08 -4.78 -25.41
C ARG A 69 -3.79 -4.90 -23.91
N VAL A 70 -4.70 -5.50 -23.15
CA VAL A 70 -4.52 -5.74 -21.70
C VAL A 70 -3.39 -6.74 -21.46
N ALA A 71 -3.30 -7.81 -22.26
CA ALA A 71 -2.19 -8.77 -22.17
C ALA A 71 -0.83 -8.12 -22.42
N LYS A 72 -0.74 -7.23 -23.43
CA LYS A 72 0.47 -6.42 -23.67
C LYS A 72 0.79 -5.48 -22.50
N ALA A 73 -0.23 -4.92 -21.86
CA ALA A 73 -0.03 -4.08 -20.69
C ALA A 73 0.46 -4.88 -19.47
N MET A 74 -0.04 -6.10 -19.28
CA MET A 74 0.46 -7.02 -18.23
C MET A 74 1.92 -7.39 -18.48
N GLN A 75 2.28 -7.68 -19.73
CA GLN A 75 3.67 -7.96 -20.09
C GLN A 75 4.57 -6.73 -19.86
N ALA A 76 4.17 -5.55 -20.34
CA ALA A 76 4.91 -4.31 -20.10
C ALA A 76 5.08 -4.02 -18.60
N TYR A 77 4.05 -4.28 -17.80
CA TYR A 77 4.12 -4.16 -16.35
C TYR A 77 5.10 -5.15 -15.72
N ALA A 78 5.09 -6.42 -16.15
CA ALA A 78 6.04 -7.45 -15.69
C ALA A 78 7.49 -7.11 -16.04
N GLU A 79 7.70 -6.46 -17.20
CA GLU A 79 8.99 -5.95 -17.68
C GLU A 79 9.40 -4.62 -17.03
N LYS A 80 8.60 -4.09 -16.09
CA LYS A 80 8.77 -2.79 -15.40
C LYS A 80 8.69 -1.57 -16.33
N ASP A 81 8.14 -1.72 -17.53
CA ASP A 81 7.76 -0.59 -18.40
C ASP A 81 6.39 -0.04 -17.97
N PHE A 82 6.40 0.65 -16.82
CA PHE A 82 5.19 1.22 -16.23
C PHE A 82 4.57 2.33 -17.09
N LYS A 83 5.38 2.97 -17.96
CA LYS A 83 4.89 4.01 -18.86
C LYS A 83 4.04 3.40 -19.97
N LEU A 84 4.57 2.37 -20.63
CA LEU A 84 3.83 1.62 -21.65
C LEU A 84 2.59 0.93 -21.06
N ALA A 85 2.72 0.31 -19.88
CA ALA A 85 1.58 -0.29 -19.19
C ALA A 85 0.45 0.74 -18.94
N LYS A 86 0.79 1.94 -18.45
CA LYS A 86 -0.17 3.03 -18.24
C LYS A 86 -0.84 3.45 -19.55
N GLU A 87 -0.07 3.67 -20.60
CA GLU A 87 -0.60 4.12 -21.91
C GLU A 87 -1.55 3.08 -22.53
N LEU A 88 -1.20 1.80 -22.43
CA LEU A 88 -2.04 0.70 -22.93
C LEU A 88 -3.33 0.55 -22.13
N LEU A 89 -3.31 0.86 -20.83
CA LEU A 89 -4.47 0.69 -19.93
C LEU A 89 -5.37 1.93 -19.85
N LEU A 90 -4.90 3.10 -20.27
CA LEU A 90 -5.64 4.37 -20.21
C LEU A 90 -7.07 4.31 -20.82
N PRO A 91 -7.30 3.62 -21.95
CA PRO A 91 -8.65 3.50 -22.52
C PRO A 91 -9.64 2.73 -21.64
N PHE A 92 -9.13 1.87 -20.74
CA PHE A 92 -9.96 1.03 -19.88
C PHE A 92 -10.46 1.73 -18.61
N CYS A 93 -9.97 2.94 -18.34
CA CYS A 93 -10.30 3.72 -17.14
C CYS A 93 -11.80 4.03 -16.99
N HIS A 94 -12.55 4.03 -18.10
CA HIS A 94 -13.98 4.35 -18.13
C HIS A 94 -14.89 3.12 -18.03
N TYR A 95 -14.35 1.89 -18.14
CA TYR A 95 -15.14 0.65 -18.07
C TYR A 95 -15.18 0.09 -16.64
N GLU A 96 -16.19 -0.72 -16.29
CA GLU A 96 -16.28 -1.39 -14.98
C GLU A 96 -15.41 -2.65 -14.89
N LEU A 97 -14.11 -2.52 -15.21
CA LEU A 97 -13.11 -3.61 -15.18
C LEU A 97 -12.14 -3.37 -14.03
N ARG A 98 -12.41 -3.98 -12.87
CA ARG A 98 -11.82 -3.65 -11.57
C ARG A 98 -10.35 -4.00 -11.49
N HIS A 99 -9.96 -5.21 -11.88
CA HIS A 99 -8.58 -5.67 -11.85
C HIS A 99 -7.71 -4.95 -12.91
N ILE A 100 -8.27 -4.66 -14.08
CA ILE A 100 -7.59 -3.89 -15.14
C ILE A 100 -7.33 -2.44 -14.68
N LYS A 101 -8.31 -1.81 -14.00
CA LYS A 101 -8.12 -0.52 -13.32
C LYS A 101 -7.08 -0.58 -12.21
N GLY A 102 -7.02 -1.68 -11.46
CA GLY A 102 -6.00 -1.93 -10.44
C GLY A 102 -4.59 -1.97 -11.03
N LEU A 103 -4.40 -2.60 -12.18
CA LEU A 103 -3.13 -2.63 -12.90
C LEU A 103 -2.72 -1.22 -13.40
N PHE A 104 -3.65 -0.45 -13.97
CA PHE A 104 -3.41 0.94 -14.41
C PHE A 104 -2.96 1.83 -13.25
N THR A 105 -3.69 1.72 -12.16
CA THR A 105 -3.45 2.35 -10.87
C THR A 105 -2.05 2.03 -10.34
N SER A 106 -1.68 0.75 -10.37
CA SER A 106 -0.35 0.30 -9.95
C SER A 106 0.77 0.85 -10.84
N ALA A 107 0.55 0.93 -12.15
CA ALA A 107 1.52 1.54 -13.08
C ALA A 107 1.74 3.03 -12.78
N MET A 108 0.68 3.82 -12.56
CA MET A 108 0.78 5.23 -12.15
C MET A 108 1.54 5.42 -10.83
N ARG A 109 1.36 4.49 -9.88
CA ARG A 109 2.08 4.48 -8.61
C ARG A 109 3.57 4.25 -8.80
N HIS A 110 3.98 3.27 -9.59
CA HIS A 110 5.40 3.03 -9.87
C HIS A 110 6.07 4.22 -10.56
N LEU A 111 5.29 4.99 -11.34
CA LEU A 111 5.72 6.27 -11.94
C LEU A 111 5.74 7.44 -10.94
N LYS A 112 5.32 7.24 -9.69
CA LYS A 112 5.25 8.24 -8.61
C LYS A 112 4.46 9.49 -9.00
N GLU A 113 3.41 9.33 -9.79
CA GLU A 113 2.61 10.47 -10.24
C GLU A 113 1.82 11.08 -9.07
N PRO A 114 1.96 12.39 -8.77
CA PRO A 114 1.31 13.03 -7.61
C PRO A 114 -0.22 12.94 -7.61
N ILE A 115 -0.81 12.75 -8.79
CA ILE A 115 -2.24 12.54 -9.01
C ILE A 115 -2.72 11.26 -8.29
N TRP A 116 -1.88 10.26 -8.10
CA TRP A 116 -2.20 8.98 -7.43
C TRP A 116 -2.88 9.15 -6.07
N PHE A 117 -2.34 10.00 -5.20
CA PHE A 117 -2.88 10.21 -3.85
C PHE A 117 -4.24 10.96 -3.86
N SER A 118 -4.40 11.96 -4.73
CA SER A 118 -5.67 12.69 -4.88
C SER A 118 -6.74 11.88 -5.60
N THR A 119 -6.32 11.07 -6.58
CA THR A 119 -7.20 10.29 -7.45
C THR A 119 -7.69 9.03 -6.75
N SER A 120 -6.88 8.38 -5.92
CA SER A 120 -7.28 7.28 -5.02
C SER A 120 -8.39 7.65 -4.03
N GLN A 121 -8.54 8.93 -3.68
CA GLN A 121 -9.64 9.39 -2.84
C GLN A 121 -10.86 9.91 -3.62
N THR A 122 -10.66 10.38 -4.85
CA THR A 122 -11.72 11.07 -5.62
C THR A 122 -12.44 10.15 -6.61
N ILE A 123 -11.74 9.22 -7.26
CA ILE A 123 -12.35 8.23 -8.19
C ILE A 123 -13.12 7.14 -7.43
N TRP A 124 -12.81 6.92 -6.15
CA TRP A 124 -13.19 5.70 -5.41
C TRP A 124 -14.26 5.96 -4.33
N LYS A 125 -14.96 7.10 -4.44
CA LYS A 125 -16.04 7.44 -3.49
C LYS A 125 -17.23 6.46 -3.52
N PRO A 126 -17.60 5.82 -4.65
CA PRO A 126 -18.69 4.85 -4.67
C PRO A 126 -18.26 3.37 -4.73
N ASP A 127 -16.96 3.05 -4.87
CA ASP A 127 -16.51 1.67 -5.12
C ASP A 127 -15.86 1.04 -3.87
N ALA A 128 -16.42 -0.07 -3.39
CA ALA A 128 -15.95 -0.80 -2.22
C ALA A 128 -14.70 -1.65 -2.49
N ASP A 129 -14.38 -1.92 -3.76
CA ASP A 129 -13.26 -2.78 -4.18
C ASP A 129 -12.03 -1.98 -4.62
N ALA A 130 -11.96 -0.72 -4.18
CA ALA A 130 -10.87 0.17 -4.46
C ALA A 130 -9.53 -0.34 -3.93
N VAL A 131 -8.49 -0.29 -4.76
CA VAL A 131 -7.11 -0.63 -4.41
C VAL A 131 -6.67 0.27 -3.25
N SER A 132 -6.82 -0.25 -2.03
CA SER A 132 -6.60 0.50 -0.80
C SER A 132 -5.09 0.64 -0.58
N PRO A 133 -4.58 1.86 -0.31
CA PRO A 133 -3.15 2.04 -0.06
C PRO A 133 -2.71 1.14 1.10
N ALA A 134 -1.51 0.57 1.01
CA ALA A 134 -0.93 -0.08 2.18
C ALA A 134 -0.67 0.94 3.28
N VAL A 135 -0.89 0.48 4.50
CA VAL A 135 -0.64 1.27 5.70
C VAL A 135 0.85 1.41 6.01
N ALA A 136 1.63 0.39 5.63
CA ALA A 136 3.09 0.41 5.59
C ALA A 136 3.63 -0.56 4.54
N SER A 137 4.93 -0.47 4.26
CA SER A 137 5.69 -1.47 3.50
C SER A 137 7.17 -1.35 3.78
N ILE A 138 7.91 -2.46 3.72
CA ILE A 138 9.37 -2.42 3.59
C ILE A 138 9.77 -2.03 2.18
N GLU A 139 10.62 -1.01 2.05
CA GLU A 139 11.17 -0.56 0.77
C GLU A 139 12.66 -0.31 0.84
N ILE A 140 13.34 -0.58 -0.28
CA ILE A 140 14.75 -0.26 -0.48
C ILE A 140 14.84 1.03 -1.31
N LYS A 141 15.47 2.06 -0.75
CA LYS A 141 15.77 3.30 -1.45
C LYS A 141 17.24 3.67 -1.23
N ASN A 142 17.97 3.84 -2.33
CA ASN A 142 19.42 4.13 -2.31
C ASN A 142 20.19 3.12 -1.44
N GLU A 143 19.91 1.82 -1.63
CA GLU A 143 20.51 0.71 -0.87
C GLU A 143 20.15 0.66 0.63
N VAL A 144 19.33 1.61 1.12
CA VAL A 144 18.83 1.60 2.49
C VAL A 144 17.42 1.02 2.52
N GLU A 145 17.28 -0.09 3.24
CA GLU A 145 15.99 -0.72 3.50
C GLU A 145 15.31 -0.10 4.71
N GLN A 146 14.05 0.32 4.55
CA GLN A 146 13.28 1.00 5.58
C GLN A 146 11.81 0.57 5.55
N ILE A 147 11.19 0.54 6.72
CA ILE A 147 9.73 0.45 6.84
C ILE A 147 9.16 1.85 6.57
N LEU A 148 8.41 2.00 5.50
CA LEU A 148 7.64 3.21 5.24
C LEU A 148 6.28 3.08 5.90
N VAL A 149 5.92 4.02 6.77
CA VAL A 149 4.60 4.08 7.40
C VAL A 149 3.83 5.27 6.84
N HIS A 150 2.60 5.04 6.42
CA HIS A 150 1.81 6.06 5.74
C HIS A 150 1.56 7.28 6.67
N PRO A 151 1.87 8.52 6.22
CA PRO A 151 1.73 9.74 7.05
C PRO A 151 0.31 10.01 7.57
N ALA A 152 -0.71 9.38 6.99
CA ALA A 152 -2.10 9.51 7.40
C ALA A 152 -2.35 8.88 8.79
N LEU A 153 -1.45 8.04 9.29
CA LEU A 153 -1.54 7.49 10.65
C LEU A 153 -1.02 8.47 11.71
N SER A 154 -0.25 9.49 11.33
CA SER A 154 0.34 10.46 12.25
C SER A 154 -0.71 11.31 12.98
N SER A 155 -0.26 12.09 13.97
CA SER A 155 -1.10 13.04 14.70
C SER A 155 -1.76 14.13 13.82
N ILE A 156 -1.21 14.39 12.64
CA ILE A 156 -1.74 15.36 11.67
C ILE A 156 -2.79 14.73 10.74
N GLY A 157 -2.71 13.41 10.52
CA GLY A 157 -3.69 12.67 9.72
C GLY A 157 -4.90 12.23 10.54
N HIS A 158 -5.17 10.93 10.52
CA HIS A 158 -6.29 10.29 11.23
C HIS A 158 -6.00 10.04 12.71
N LYS A 159 -4.83 10.43 13.24
CA LYS A 159 -4.44 10.23 14.64
C LYS A 159 -4.60 8.77 15.05
N ALA A 160 -3.89 7.89 14.35
CA ALA A 160 -4.00 6.46 14.59
C ALA A 160 -3.68 6.13 16.06
N PRO A 161 -4.50 5.32 16.74
CA PRO A 161 -4.16 4.82 18.06
C PRO A 161 -2.83 4.07 18.05
N LEU A 162 -2.09 4.10 19.16
CA LEU A 162 -0.76 3.48 19.22
C LEU A 162 -0.75 1.99 18.89
N TYR A 163 -1.81 1.26 19.27
CA TYR A 163 -1.92 -0.15 18.94
C TYR A 163 -2.02 -0.42 17.43
N VAL A 164 -2.47 0.56 16.63
CA VAL A 164 -2.46 0.48 15.16
C VAL A 164 -1.03 0.60 14.66
N LEU A 165 -0.27 1.57 15.16
CA LEU A 165 1.14 1.73 14.80
C LEU A 165 1.96 0.49 15.20
N ASP A 166 1.69 -0.08 16.37
CA ASP A 166 2.38 -1.28 16.81
C ASP A 166 2.12 -2.47 15.91
N TYR A 167 0.84 -2.68 15.58
CA TYR A 167 0.42 -3.73 14.68
C TYR A 167 1.12 -3.62 13.32
N VAL A 168 1.13 -2.43 12.75
CA VAL A 168 1.76 -2.16 11.45
C VAL A 168 3.28 -2.39 11.48
N LEU A 169 3.97 -1.88 12.49
CA LEU A 169 5.42 -2.08 12.62
C LEU A 169 5.79 -3.54 12.89
N PHE A 170 4.99 -4.25 13.69
CA PHE A 170 5.17 -5.67 13.93
C PHE A 170 4.96 -6.50 12.66
N HIS A 171 3.91 -6.19 11.90
CA HIS A 171 3.60 -6.82 10.61
C HIS A 171 4.77 -6.71 9.63
N GLU A 172 5.29 -5.50 9.41
CA GLU A 172 6.45 -5.29 8.54
C GLU A 172 7.72 -5.94 9.09
N GLY A 173 7.90 -5.92 10.42
CA GLY A 173 9.01 -6.63 11.07
C GLY A 173 9.00 -8.14 10.80
N LEU A 174 7.81 -8.77 10.72
CA LEU A 174 7.69 -10.18 10.36
C LEU A 174 8.14 -10.44 8.93
N HIS A 175 7.80 -9.57 7.98
CA HIS A 175 8.29 -9.67 6.61
C HIS A 175 9.81 -9.69 6.56
N LYS A 176 10.47 -8.83 7.36
CA LYS A 176 11.93 -8.78 7.42
C LYS A 176 12.54 -10.02 8.08
N ILE A 177 12.00 -10.45 9.23
CA ILE A 177 12.57 -11.54 10.03
C ILE A 177 12.41 -12.90 9.33
N LEU A 178 11.30 -13.08 8.62
CA LEU A 178 11.00 -14.32 7.90
C LEU A 178 11.49 -14.31 6.45
N ASP A 179 12.05 -13.19 5.98
CA ASP A 179 12.51 -12.98 4.60
C ASP A 179 11.45 -13.41 3.56
N THR A 180 10.22 -12.93 3.77
CA THR A 180 9.08 -13.34 2.93
C THR A 180 9.20 -12.77 1.52
N SER A 181 8.77 -13.55 0.54
CA SER A 181 8.81 -13.16 -0.87
C SER A 181 7.55 -12.38 -1.28
N PRO A 182 7.65 -11.44 -2.24
CA PRO A 182 6.47 -10.83 -2.87
C PRO A 182 5.49 -11.82 -3.51
N TYR A 183 5.95 -13.02 -3.89
CA TYR A 183 5.09 -14.08 -4.47
C TYR A 183 4.33 -14.89 -3.42
N ASN A 184 4.75 -14.81 -2.15
CA ASN A 184 4.07 -15.41 -1.01
C ASN A 184 4.36 -14.54 0.22
N PRO A 185 3.73 -13.35 0.30
CA PRO A 185 4.07 -12.35 1.32
C PRO A 185 3.69 -12.82 2.71
N HIS A 186 2.62 -13.62 2.84
CA HIS A 186 2.10 -14.09 4.13
C HIS A 186 2.00 -15.63 4.19
N PRO A 187 3.14 -16.35 4.26
CA PRO A 187 3.15 -17.81 4.43
C PRO A 187 2.53 -18.23 5.78
N LEU A 188 2.25 -19.52 5.96
CA LEU A 188 1.54 -20.00 7.17
C LEU A 188 2.21 -19.58 8.49
N LEU A 189 3.55 -19.61 8.56
CA LEU A 189 4.29 -19.15 9.73
C LEU A 189 4.10 -17.66 10.00
N PHE A 190 4.12 -16.84 8.94
CA PHE A 190 3.83 -15.41 9.04
C PHE A 190 2.44 -15.19 9.66
N ARG A 191 1.40 -15.83 9.10
CA ARG A 191 0.02 -15.66 9.57
C ARG A 191 -0.15 -16.08 11.04
N ARG A 192 0.52 -17.16 11.46
CA ARG A 192 0.50 -17.62 12.86
C ARG A 192 1.15 -16.62 13.81
N LEU A 193 2.28 -16.03 13.42
CA LEU A 193 2.97 -15.03 14.24
C LEU A 193 2.22 -13.71 14.26
N GLU A 194 1.71 -13.28 13.11
CA GLU A 194 0.88 -12.07 12.99
C GLU A 194 -0.38 -12.15 13.85
N ALA A 195 -1.02 -13.33 13.94
CA ALA A 195 -2.16 -13.57 14.83
C ALA A 195 -1.87 -13.29 16.32
N THR A 196 -0.59 -13.24 16.73
CA THR A 196 -0.18 -12.92 18.11
C THR A 196 -0.03 -11.41 18.37
N ALA A 197 -0.27 -10.57 17.36
CA ALA A 197 -0.14 -9.13 17.47
C ALA A 197 -1.09 -8.57 18.54
N PHE A 198 -0.58 -7.63 19.35
CA PHE A 198 -1.37 -7.01 20.39
C PHE A 198 -2.54 -6.22 19.79
N ARG A 199 -3.77 -6.55 20.21
CA ARG A 199 -5.01 -5.93 19.73
C ARG A 199 -5.17 -5.96 18.19
N ARG A 200 -4.67 -7.03 17.56
CA ARG A 200 -4.75 -7.27 16.11
C ARG A 200 -6.11 -6.89 15.51
N ASP A 201 -7.18 -7.50 16.00
CA ASP A 201 -8.51 -7.33 15.38
C ASP A 201 -9.02 -5.88 15.47
N ALA A 202 -8.69 -5.18 16.57
CA ALA A 202 -9.01 -3.77 16.72
C ALA A 202 -8.16 -2.89 15.79
N ALA A 203 -6.89 -3.25 15.55
CA ALA A 203 -6.02 -2.58 14.59
C ALA A 203 -6.52 -2.76 13.16
N VAL A 204 -6.77 -4.00 12.75
CA VAL A 204 -7.31 -4.36 11.42
C VAL A 204 -8.65 -3.66 11.17
N THR A 205 -9.56 -3.69 12.15
CA THR A 205 -10.86 -2.98 12.05
C THR A 205 -10.66 -1.47 11.85
N TRP A 206 -9.72 -0.85 12.56
CA TRP A 206 -9.41 0.56 12.40
C TRP A 206 -8.82 0.87 11.01
N ILE A 207 -7.91 0.01 10.52
CA ILE A 207 -7.25 0.14 9.21
C ILE A 207 -8.30 0.07 8.08
N ARG A 208 -9.19 -0.93 8.14
CA ARG A 208 -10.33 -1.06 7.20
C ARG A 208 -11.26 0.13 7.22
N LYS A 209 -11.62 0.63 8.41
CA LYS A 209 -12.47 1.82 8.56
C LYS A 209 -11.88 3.04 7.84
N HIS A 210 -10.55 3.15 7.79
CA HIS A 210 -9.84 4.22 7.09
C HIS A 210 -9.39 3.84 5.68
N ARG A 211 -9.91 2.72 5.14
CA ARG A 211 -9.72 2.27 3.75
C ARG A 211 -8.25 2.07 3.36
N PHE A 212 -7.46 1.54 4.29
CA PHE A 212 -6.14 0.98 4.00
C PHE A 212 -6.28 -0.53 3.79
N SER A 213 -5.37 -1.14 3.01
CA SER A 213 -5.38 -2.59 2.78
C SER A 213 -4.99 -3.38 4.03
N THR A 214 -5.53 -4.60 4.15
CA THR A 214 -5.21 -5.55 5.22
C THR A 214 -4.90 -6.94 4.66
N ILE A 215 -4.19 -7.77 5.43
CA ILE A 215 -3.87 -9.17 5.06
C ILE A 215 -5.12 -9.98 4.69
N GLU A 216 -6.22 -9.71 5.38
CA GLU A 216 -7.47 -10.46 5.26
C GLU A 216 -8.24 -10.16 3.95
N ASP A 217 -7.85 -9.14 3.20
CA ASP A 217 -8.46 -8.82 1.90
C ASP A 217 -7.95 -9.75 0.78
N LEU A 218 -7.08 -10.70 1.12
CA LEU A 218 -6.41 -11.67 0.22
C LEU A 218 -6.91 -13.12 0.40
N VAL A 219 -8.02 -13.34 1.10
CA VAL A 219 -8.68 -14.65 1.24
C VAL A 219 -9.93 -14.73 0.38
#